data_AF-A6JNZ7-F1
#
_entry.id   AF-A6JNZ7-F1
#
_cell.length_a   1.000
_cell.length_b   1.000
_cell.length_c   1.000
_cell.angle_alpha   90.00
_cell.angle_beta   90.00
_cell.angle_gamma   90.00
#
_symmetry.space_group_name_H-M   'P 1'
#
loop_
_entity.id
_entity.type
_entity.pdbx_description
1 polymer ?
#
loop_
_entity_poly.entity_id
_entity_poly.type
_entity_poly.pdbx_seq_one_letter_code
_entity_poly.pdbx_strand_id
1 'polypeptide(L)' 'MGLVSFEDVAVDFTLEEWQDLNAAQRTLYRDVMLENYRSLVFLGHCMNKPELIFKLEQGLGPWNVAEASGRSLPGQ' A
#
# COMPACT_ATOMS: atom_id res chain seq x y z
N MET A 1 26.19 -6.57 -3.46
CA MET A 1 24.93 -6.21 -4.16
C MET A 1 23.87 -6.11 -3.09
N GLY A 2 23.32 -4.92 -2.85
CA GLY A 2 22.25 -4.74 -1.86
C GLY A 2 20.99 -5.44 -2.33
N LEU A 3 20.25 -6.07 -1.41
CA LEU A 3 18.94 -6.63 -1.70
C LEU A 3 17.96 -5.46 -1.81
N VAL A 4 17.28 -5.32 -2.95
CA VAL A 4 16.23 -4.29 -3.12
C VAL A 4 14.98 -4.78 -2.40
N SER A 5 14.49 -4.02 -1.43
CA SER A 5 13.25 -4.31 -0.72
C SER A 5 12.04 -3.72 -1.45
N PHE A 6 10.85 -4.19 -1.09
CA PHE A 6 9.61 -3.58 -1.54
C PHE A 6 9.52 -2.10 -1.15
N GLU A 7 10.03 -1.74 0.02
CA GLU A 7 10.05 -0.35 0.51
C GLU A 7 10.89 0.58 -0.37
N ASP A 8 11.93 0.08 -1.04
CA ASP A 8 12.78 0.89 -1.93
C ASP A 8 12.07 1.29 -3.23
N VAL A 9 11.01 0.55 -3.60
CA VAL A 9 10.25 0.77 -4.85
C VAL A 9 8.78 1.10 -4.58
N ALA A 10 8.35 1.09 -3.32
CA ALA A 10 7.00 1.44 -2.94
C ALA A 10 6.82 2.96 -3.01
N VAL A 11 5.65 3.37 -3.50
CA VAL A 11 5.20 4.76 -3.37
C VAL A 11 4.38 4.82 -2.09
N ASP A 12 4.75 5.73 -1.20
CA ASP A 12 3.96 6.01 0.00
C ASP A 12 3.21 7.32 -0.19
N PHE A 13 1.95 7.34 0.24
CA PHE A 13 1.12 8.52 0.26
C PHE A 13 0.72 8.79 1.70
N THR A 14 0.81 10.04 2.13
CA THR A 14 0.20 10.46 3.38
C THR A 14 -1.33 10.30 3.32
N LEU A 15 -1.99 10.28 4.47
CA LEU A 15 -3.45 10.16 4.54
C LEU A 15 -4.15 11.32 3.79
N GLU A 16 -3.59 12.52 3.83
CA GLU A 16 -4.12 13.68 3.11
C GLU A 16 -3.99 13.52 1.60
N GLU A 17 -2.80 13.15 1.10
CA GLU A 17 -2.59 12.88 -0.32
C GLU A 17 -3.46 11.73 -0.82
N TRP A 18 -3.57 10.64 -0.05
CA TRP A 18 -4.41 9.50 -0.39
C TRP A 18 -5.90 9.87 -0.50
N GLN A 19 -6.38 10.78 0.36
CA GLN A 19 -7.75 11.27 0.31
C GLN A 19 -8.00 12.14 -0.93
N ASP A 20 -7.02 12.92 -1.36
CA ASP A 20 -7.09 13.75 -2.57
C ASP A 20 -7.06 12.91 -3.86
N LEU A 21 -6.48 11.70 -3.82
CA LEU A 21 -6.46 10.80 -4.98
C LEU A 21 -7.87 10.43 -5.44
N ASN A 22 -8.11 10.61 -6.74
CA ASN A 22 -9.30 10.12 -7.40
C ASN A 22 -9.26 8.58 -7.62
N ALA A 23 -10.41 8.01 -8.00
CA ALA A 23 -10.54 6.57 -8.20
C ALA A 23 -9.55 5.98 -9.23
N ALA A 24 -9.24 6.72 -10.30
CA ALA A 24 -8.29 6.29 -11.32
C ALA A 24 -6.86 6.28 -10.76
N GLN A 25 -6.48 7.29 -9.97
CA GLN A 25 -5.17 7.34 -9.31
C GLN A 25 -5.00 6.23 -8.27
N ARG A 26 -6.04 5.93 -7.46
CA ARG A 26 -6.00 4.82 -6.51
C ARG A 26 -5.91 3.46 -7.20
N THR A 27 -6.56 3.31 -8.35
CA THR A 27 -6.45 2.10 -9.18
C THR A 27 -5.04 1.96 -9.75
N LEU A 28 -4.49 3.04 -10.32
CA LEU A 28 -3.12 3.06 -10.83
C LEU A 28 -2.11 2.74 -9.72
N TYR A 29 -2.27 3.32 -8.53
CA TYR A 29 -1.44 3.00 -7.37
C TYR A 29 -1.45 1.50 -7.07
N ARG A 30 -2.63 0.90 -7.00
CA ARG A 30 -2.79 -0.54 -6.78
C ARG A 30 -2.05 -1.35 -7.83
N ASP A 31 -2.26 -1.06 -9.11
CA ASP A 31 -1.62 -1.78 -10.22
C ASP A 31 -0.09 -1.66 -10.14
N VAL A 32 0.44 -0.45 -9.96
CA VAL A 32 1.88 -0.20 -9.86
C VAL A 32 2.50 -0.93 -8.66
N MET A 33 1.87 -0.86 -7.48
CA MET A 33 2.38 -1.54 -6.29
C MET A 33 2.35 -3.07 -6.43
N LEU A 34 1.30 -3.64 -7.03
CA LEU A 34 1.24 -5.07 -7.30
C LEU A 34 2.29 -5.49 -8.34
N GLU A 35 2.51 -4.69 -9.39
CA GLU A 35 3.53 -4.95 -10.40
C GLU A 35 4.95 -4.87 -9.84
N ASN A 36 5.22 -3.90 -8.96
CA ASN A 36 6.50 -3.79 -8.25
C ASN A 36 6.77 -5.03 -7.39
N TYR A 37 5.78 -5.49 -6.62
CA TYR A 37 5.91 -6.71 -5.83
C TYR A 37 6.18 -7.94 -6.71
N ARG A 38 5.44 -8.11 -7.81
CA ARG A 38 5.63 -9.22 -8.75
C ARG A 38 7.03 -9.19 -9.37
N SER A 39 7.54 -8.01 -9.70
CA SER A 39 8.90 -7.83 -10.21
C SER A 39 9.95 -8.23 -9.18
N LEU A 40 9.79 -7.83 -7.92
CA LEU A 40 10.71 -8.22 -6.85
C LEU A 40 10.68 -9.72 -6.54
N VAL A 41 9.51 -10.34 -6.58
CA VAL A 41 9.37 -11.80 -6.45
C VAL A 41 10.08 -12.50 -7.61
N PHE A 42 9.89 -12.01 -8.84
CA PHE A 42 10.54 -12.56 -10.02
C PHE A 42 12.07 -12.47 -9.96
N LEU A 43 12.59 -11.36 -9.42
CA LEU A 43 14.03 -11.17 -9.20
C LEU A 43 14.59 -11.94 -7.98
N GLY A 44 13.73 -12.62 -7.21
CA GLY A 44 14.14 -13.35 -6.00
C GLY A 44 14.48 -12.44 -4.82
N HIS A 45 14.03 -11.18 -4.84
CA HIS A 45 14.30 -10.19 -3.78
C HIS A 45 13.20 -10.10 -2.72
N CYS A 46 11.97 -10.54 -3.03
CA CYS A 46 10.87 -10.58 -2.07
C CYS A 46 10.62 -11.98 -1.51
N MET A 47 11.10 -12.25 -0.29
CA MET A 47 10.84 -13.51 0.43
C MET A 47 9.52 -13.51 1.20
N ASN A 48 9.05 -12.34 1.64
CA ASN A 48 7.82 -12.20 2.42
C ASN A 48 6.87 -11.21 1.75
N LYS A 49 5.57 -11.43 1.93
CA LYS A 49 4.53 -10.62 1.31
C LYS A 49 4.23 -9.41 2.21
N PRO A 50 4.43 -8.16 1.74
CA PRO A 50 4.10 -6.98 2.53
C PRO A 50 2.60 -6.92 2.82
N GLU A 51 2.22 -6.43 4.01
CA GLU A 51 0.81 -6.26 4.38
C GLU A 51 0.07 -5.36 3.38
N LEU A 52 0.72 -4.30 2.91
CA LEU A 52 0.18 -3.41 1.89
C LEU A 52 -0.22 -4.18 0.63
N ILE A 53 0.61 -5.12 0.16
CA ILE A 53 0.31 -5.95 -1.02
C ILE A 53 -0.90 -6.85 -0.75
N PHE A 54 -0.99 -7.44 0.44
CA PHE A 54 -2.14 -8.26 0.82
C PHE A 54 -3.45 -7.46 0.85
N LYS A 55 -3.41 -6.20 1.31
CA LYS A 55 -4.57 -5.29 1.29
C LYS A 55 -4.95 -4.91 -0.14
N LEU A 56 -3.96 -4.56 -0.96
CA LEU A 56 -4.17 -4.17 -2.35
C LEU A 56 -4.73 -5.29 -3.22
N GLU A 57 -4.32 -6.55 -3.02
CA GLU A 57 -4.92 -7.69 -3.72
C GLU A 57 -6.41 -7.84 -3.44
N GLN A 58 -6.84 -7.59 -2.20
CA GLN A 58 -8.25 -7.60 -1.78
C GLN A 58 -9.04 -6.39 -2.29
N GLY A 59 -8.39 -5.47 -3.01
CA GLY A 59 -9.01 -4.23 -3.48
C GLY A 59 -9.17 -3.17 -2.39
N LEU A 60 -8.50 -3.35 -1.25
CA LEU A 60 -8.45 -2.36 -0.18
C LEU A 60 -7.31 -1.36 -0.44
N GLY A 61 -7.46 -0.16 0.10
CA GLY A 61 -6.39 0.85 0.07
C GLY A 61 -5.36 0.66 1.21
N PRO A 62 -4.20 1.35 1.14
CA PRO A 62 -3.26 1.49 2.24
C PRO A 62 -3.95 1.97 3.52
N TRP A 63 -4.86 2.95 3.39
CA TRP A 63 -5.61 3.54 4.49
C TRP A 63 -7.10 3.13 4.40
N ASN A 64 -7.63 2.50 5.45
CA ASN A 64 -9.06 2.28 5.57
C ASN A 64 -9.68 3.60 6.05
N VAL A 65 -10.34 4.35 5.16
CA VAL A 65 -10.98 5.64 5.50
C VAL A 65 -12.02 5.49 6.62
N ALA A 66 -12.62 4.31 6.77
CA ALA A 66 -13.53 3.97 7.86
C ALA A 66 -12.86 3.92 9.25
N GLU A 67 -11.55 3.65 9.32
CA GLU A 67 -10.83 3.51 10.60
C GLU A 67 -10.32 4.85 11.16
N ALA A 68 -10.22 5.88 10.31
CA ALA A 68 -9.89 7.25 10.76
C ALA A 68 -11.04 7.90 11.56
N SER A 69 -12.27 7.40 11.40
CA SER A 69 -13.45 7.95 12.07
C SER A 69 -13.77 7.28 13.42
N GLY A 70 -13.05 6.22 13.80
CA GLY A 70 -13.36 5.39 14.97
C GLY A 70 -12.51 5.62 16.22
N ARG A 71 -11.48 6.48 16.18
CA ARG A 71 -10.59 6.74 17.32
C ARG A 71 -10.92 8.04 18.07
N SER A 72 -12.19 8.37 18.22
CA SER A 72 -12.63 9.12 19.41
C SER A 72 -12.92 8.09 20.50
N LEU A 73 -11.93 7.82 21.35
CA LEU A 73 -12.20 7.26 22.67
C LEU A 73 -12.89 8.38 23.48
N PRO A 74 -14.18 8.25 23.86
CA PRO A 74 -14.71 9.04 24.95
C PRO A 74 -14.13 8.48 26.25
N GLY A 75 -13.92 9.36 27.23
CA GLY A 75 -13.08 9.11 28.39
C GLY A 75 -13.46 7.90 29.24
N GLN A 76 -12.45 7.41 29.96
CA GLN A 76 -12.60 6.84 31.29
C GLN A 76 -11.44 7.33 32.16
#